data_AF-A0A9E5GPZ2-F1
#
_entry.id   AF-A0A9E5GPZ2-F1
#
_cell.length_a   1.000
_cell.length_b   1.000
_cell.length_c   1.000
_cell.angle_alpha   90.00
_cell.angle_beta   90.00
_cell.angle_gamma   90.00
#
_symmetry.space_group_name_H-M   'P 1'
#
loop_
_entity.id
_entity.type
_entity.pdbx_description
1 polymer ?
#
loop_
_entity_poly.entity_id
_entity_poly.type
_entity_poly.pdbx_seq_one_letter_code
_entity_poly.pdbx_strand_id
1 'polypeptide(L)'
;MKPIITLACIGLIMGNVAAQDDLLADLESLEGPSIAEPVYATFKGSKIVNLQTVELPAEGEGQFIISHRFATLNDRPLYNLFGLDNAQIRFEYSYSPSEVLNIGMGRSSGSKTYDAYMKARLMTQQRRPEGHKGFVIPLTATWYSSMTVVTTPFPDNIEHFASDRLAYVHQLMLARKVNHALSLQLSPTLVHFNLVPTSTDRNDNFG
;
A
#
# COMPACT_ATOMS: atom_id res chain seq x y z
N MET A 1 -89.81 -16.79 20.63
CA MET A 1 -88.46 -17.21 20.19
C MET A 1 -88.05 -16.25 19.08
N LYS A 2 -87.46 -15.11 19.46
CA LYS A 2 -86.02 -14.73 19.41
C LYS A 2 -85.60 -14.15 18.04
N PRO A 3 -85.13 -12.88 17.99
CA PRO A 3 -84.69 -12.18 16.78
C PRO A 3 -83.22 -12.51 16.47
N ILE A 4 -82.82 -12.44 15.20
CA ILE A 4 -81.41 -12.60 14.79
C ILE A 4 -80.83 -11.24 14.39
N ILE A 5 -79.65 -11.01 14.97
CA ILE A 5 -78.88 -9.79 15.10
C ILE A 5 -77.98 -9.56 13.89
N THR A 6 -77.97 -8.31 13.44
CA THR A 6 -76.86 -7.47 12.93
C THR A 6 -75.53 -8.11 12.51
N LEU A 7 -75.02 -7.75 11.33
CA LEU A 7 -73.62 -7.35 11.19
C LEU A 7 -73.42 -6.42 9.98
N ALA A 8 -73.26 -5.12 10.26
CA ALA A 8 -72.82 -4.13 9.29
C ALA A 8 -71.28 -4.17 9.22
N CYS A 9 -70.73 -4.60 8.09
CA CYS A 9 -69.30 -4.50 7.82
C CYS A 9 -68.95 -3.06 7.45
N ILE A 10 -68.38 -2.31 8.40
CA ILE A 10 -67.69 -1.05 8.14
C ILE A 10 -66.40 -1.40 7.39
N GLY A 11 -66.41 -1.19 6.07
CA GLY A 11 -65.20 -1.23 5.25
C GLY A 11 -64.33 -0.02 5.57
N LEU A 12 -63.20 -0.25 6.26
CA LEU A 12 -62.13 0.73 6.37
C LEU A 12 -61.57 0.98 4.95
N ILE A 13 -61.80 2.17 4.44
CA ILE A 13 -61.10 2.71 3.27
C ILE A 13 -59.65 2.92 3.69
N MET A 14 -58.78 1.97 3.36
CA MET A 14 -57.34 2.16 3.41
C MET A 14 -56.94 3.09 2.25
N GLY A 15 -57.00 4.39 2.49
CA GLY A 15 -56.34 5.36 1.62
C GLY A 15 -54.83 5.16 1.72
N ASN A 16 -54.16 4.99 0.58
CA ASN A 16 -52.70 5.04 0.52
C ASN A 16 -52.26 6.45 0.93
N VAL A 17 -51.81 6.60 2.17
CA VAL A 17 -51.26 7.85 2.70
C VAL A 17 -49.86 8.02 2.10
N ALA A 18 -49.76 8.77 0.99
CA ALA A 18 -48.52 9.15 0.33
C ALA A 18 -47.73 10.26 1.07
N ALA A 19 -47.86 10.33 2.40
CA ALA A 19 -47.19 11.33 3.25
C ALA A 19 -45.92 10.79 3.94
N GLN A 20 -45.61 9.50 3.79
CA GLN A 20 -44.41 8.90 4.38
C GLN A 20 -43.13 9.23 3.60
N ASP A 21 -43.24 9.50 2.29
CA ASP A 21 -42.09 9.80 1.44
C ASP A 21 -41.45 11.17 1.78
N ASP A 22 -42.26 12.13 2.22
CA ASP A 22 -41.82 13.50 2.53
C ASP A 22 -41.03 13.55 3.85
N LEU A 23 -41.49 12.82 4.88
CA LEU A 23 -40.79 12.73 6.17
C LEU A 23 -39.46 11.96 6.03
N LEU A 24 -39.41 10.95 5.16
CA LEU A 24 -38.19 10.19 4.89
C LEU A 24 -37.17 11.03 4.11
N ALA A 25 -37.63 11.82 3.13
CA ALA A 25 -36.79 12.76 2.39
C ALA A 25 -36.24 13.88 3.28
N ASP A 26 -37.04 14.40 4.22
CA ASP A 26 -36.57 15.38 5.20
C ASP A 26 -35.55 14.77 6.17
N LEU A 27 -35.72 13.52 6.59
CA LEU A 27 -34.73 12.78 7.39
C LEU A 27 -33.42 12.55 6.62
N GLU A 28 -33.47 12.19 5.34
CA GLU A 28 -32.30 12.07 4.46
C GLU A 28 -31.62 13.43 4.21
N SER A 29 -32.37 14.55 4.26
CA SER A 29 -31.83 15.90 4.16
C SER A 29 -31.13 16.38 5.44
N LEU A 30 -31.46 15.79 6.59
CA LEU A 30 -30.83 16.03 7.89
C LEU A 30 -29.58 15.19 8.09
N GLU A 31 -29.41 14.09 7.35
CA GLU A 31 -28.13 13.41 7.24
C GLU A 31 -27.15 14.34 6.52
N GLY A 32 -26.13 14.81 7.26
CA GLY A 32 -25.07 15.66 6.72
C GLY A 32 -24.44 15.04 5.46
N PRO A 33 -23.74 15.84 4.63
CA PRO A 33 -23.23 15.36 3.35
C PRO A 33 -22.45 14.06 3.53
N SER A 34 -22.92 13.01 2.86
CA SER A 34 -22.27 11.70 2.75
C SER A 34 -20.76 11.87 2.52
N ILE A 35 -19.95 11.67 3.57
CA ILE A 35 -18.50 11.95 3.55
C ILE A 35 -17.78 10.76 2.93
N ALA A 36 -16.94 11.00 1.93
CA ALA A 36 -16.14 9.95 1.31
C ALA A 36 -15.11 9.40 2.31
N GLU A 37 -15.21 8.12 2.66
CA GLU A 37 -14.34 7.48 3.65
C GLU A 37 -13.02 7.00 3.01
N PRO A 38 -11.87 7.24 3.66
CA PRO A 38 -10.60 6.68 3.19
C PRO A 38 -10.59 5.15 3.27
N VAL A 39 -10.06 4.51 2.23
CA VAL A 39 -9.89 3.07 2.14
C VAL A 39 -8.52 2.68 2.68
N TYR A 40 -8.52 1.93 3.77
CA TYR A 40 -7.32 1.36 4.38
C TYR A 40 -7.16 -0.13 4.09
N ALA A 41 -5.97 -0.65 4.41
CA ALA A 41 -5.60 -2.05 4.27
C ALA A 41 -5.85 -2.55 2.84
N THR A 42 -5.33 -1.81 1.86
CA THR A 42 -5.18 -2.30 0.48
C THR A 42 -4.23 -3.49 0.49
N PHE A 43 -3.17 -3.40 1.30
CA PHE A 43 -2.30 -4.52 1.63
C PHE A 43 -2.19 -4.68 3.16
N LYS A 44 -1.81 -5.88 3.62
CA LYS A 44 -1.67 -6.17 5.06
C LYS A 44 -0.30 -5.79 5.65
N GLY A 45 0.63 -5.34 4.81
CA GLY A 45 1.98 -4.99 5.22
C GLY A 45 2.57 -3.91 4.32
N SER A 46 3.62 -3.27 4.80
CA SER A 46 4.40 -2.24 4.10
C SER A 46 5.18 -2.80 2.89
N LYS A 47 5.29 -4.14 2.81
CA LYS A 47 5.95 -4.89 1.74
C LYS A 47 5.24 -6.20 1.42
N ILE A 48 5.41 -6.65 0.18
CA ILE A 48 5.09 -8.00 -0.28
C ILE A 48 6.36 -8.58 -0.91
N VAL A 49 6.99 -9.52 -0.21
CA VAL A 49 8.32 -10.02 -0.57
C VAL A 49 9.31 -8.84 -0.67
N ASN A 50 9.73 -8.46 -1.88
CA ASN A 50 10.64 -7.33 -2.13
C ASN A 50 9.91 -6.07 -2.60
N LEU A 51 8.64 -6.17 -2.96
CA LEU A 51 7.85 -5.06 -3.48
C LEU A 51 7.37 -4.17 -2.33
N GLN A 52 7.66 -2.87 -2.42
CA GLN A 52 7.07 -1.88 -1.51
C GLN A 52 5.58 -1.74 -1.81
N THR A 53 4.75 -1.69 -0.78
CA THR A 53 3.31 -1.40 -0.95
C THR A 53 3.01 0.07 -0.69
N VAL A 54 1.82 0.52 -1.10
CA VAL A 54 1.29 1.86 -0.75
C VAL A 54 1.06 2.07 0.76
N GLU A 55 1.18 1.01 1.57
CA GLU A 55 0.94 1.07 3.01
C GLU A 55 2.15 1.60 3.77
N LEU A 56 1.85 2.42 4.78
CA LEU A 56 2.79 2.98 5.74
C LEU A 56 2.41 2.45 7.14
N PRO A 57 3.38 2.26 8.05
CA PRO A 57 3.07 2.15 9.49
C PRO A 57 2.24 3.34 9.97
N ALA A 58 1.41 3.14 10.99
CA ALA A 58 0.59 4.20 11.56
C ALA A 58 1.43 5.35 12.14
N GLU A 59 0.82 6.53 12.31
CA GLU A 59 1.49 7.69 12.88
C GLU A 59 2.05 7.38 14.27
N GLY A 60 3.29 7.81 14.52
CA GLY A 60 4.02 7.54 15.75
C GLY A 60 4.61 6.14 15.85
N GLU A 61 4.37 5.24 14.88
CA GLU A 61 4.84 3.86 14.95
C GLU A 61 6.25 3.67 14.39
N GLY A 62 7.06 2.93 15.15
CA GLY A 62 8.35 2.40 14.73
C GLY A 62 8.21 0.94 14.29
N GLN A 63 8.71 0.62 13.10
CA GLN A 63 8.68 -0.74 12.54
C GLN A 63 10.09 -1.25 12.32
N PHE A 64 10.44 -2.36 12.99
CA PHE A 64 11.69 -3.10 12.77
C PHE A 64 11.39 -4.42 12.04
N ILE A 65 12.02 -4.62 10.88
CA ILE A 65 11.84 -5.81 10.05
C ILE A 65 13.19 -6.51 9.87
N ILE A 66 13.20 -7.82 10.12
CA ILE A 66 14.30 -8.72 9.77
C ILE A 66 13.84 -9.62 8.63
N SER A 67 14.43 -9.45 7.45
CA SER A 67 14.11 -10.24 6.26
C SER A 67 15.22 -11.25 5.97
N HIS A 68 14.83 -12.50 5.70
CA HIS A 68 15.73 -13.55 5.25
C HIS A 68 15.36 -13.94 3.82
N ARG A 69 16.32 -13.89 2.91
CA ARG A 69 16.19 -14.40 1.54
C ARG A 69 17.06 -15.64 1.39
N PHE A 70 16.42 -16.79 1.30
CA PHE A 70 17.06 -18.08 1.09
C PHE A 70 17.45 -18.29 -0.37
N ALA A 71 18.44 -19.15 -0.58
CA ALA A 71 18.91 -19.56 -1.90
C ALA A 71 17.89 -20.47 -2.61
N THR A 72 18.22 -20.86 -3.84
CA THR A 72 17.37 -21.70 -4.67
C THR A 72 17.20 -23.10 -4.08
N LEU A 73 15.96 -23.61 -4.10
CA LEU A 73 15.61 -24.91 -3.51
C LEU A 73 16.28 -26.12 -4.20
N ASN A 74 16.63 -25.97 -5.48
CA ASN A 74 17.11 -27.06 -6.34
C ASN A 74 18.64 -27.22 -6.36
N ASP A 75 19.40 -26.29 -5.78
CA ASP A 75 20.85 -26.40 -5.70
C ASP A 75 21.25 -27.30 -4.52
N ARG A 76 21.71 -28.53 -4.83
CA ARG A 76 22.12 -29.59 -3.88
C ARG A 76 21.19 -29.67 -2.65
N PRO A 77 19.92 -30.08 -2.80
CA PRO A 77 18.87 -29.86 -1.82
C PRO A 77 19.16 -30.42 -0.41
N LEU A 78 19.67 -31.64 -0.28
CA LEU A 78 19.96 -32.18 1.06
C LEU A 78 21.22 -31.58 1.68
N TYR A 79 22.19 -31.17 0.86
CA TYR A 79 23.46 -30.60 1.33
C TYR A 79 23.28 -29.15 1.77
N ASN A 80 22.57 -28.33 0.99
CA ASN A 80 22.28 -26.92 1.28
C ASN A 80 20.97 -26.73 2.08
N LEU A 81 20.40 -27.80 2.65
CA LEU A 81 19.12 -27.80 3.37
C LEU A 81 18.00 -27.07 2.60
N PHE A 82 17.79 -27.41 1.33
CA PHE A 82 16.83 -26.81 0.42
C PHE A 82 17.01 -25.29 0.32
N GLY A 83 18.25 -24.82 0.28
CA GLY A 83 18.61 -23.39 0.18
C GLY A 83 18.54 -22.63 1.51
N LEU A 84 18.19 -23.28 2.62
CA LEU A 84 18.13 -22.65 3.94
C LEU A 84 19.51 -22.33 4.51
N ASP A 85 20.55 -23.09 4.11
CA ASP A 85 21.92 -22.91 4.59
C ASP A 85 22.59 -21.63 4.03
N ASN A 86 22.12 -21.16 2.88
CA ASN A 86 22.62 -19.94 2.24
C ASN A 86 21.52 -18.86 2.23
N ALA A 87 21.61 -17.90 3.15
CA ALA A 87 20.63 -16.84 3.31
C ALA A 87 21.27 -15.44 3.32
N GLN A 88 20.62 -14.50 2.65
CA GLN A 88 20.89 -13.09 2.81
C GLN A 88 19.91 -12.50 3.83
N ILE A 89 20.47 -11.87 4.85
CA ILE A 89 19.74 -11.17 5.91
C ILE A 89 19.71 -9.69 5.62
N ARG A 90 18.56 -9.06 5.84
CA ARG A 90 18.39 -7.60 5.84
C ARG A 90 17.74 -7.17 7.16
N PHE A 91 18.32 -6.16 7.79
CA PHE A 91 17.72 -5.43 8.90
C PHE A 91 17.18 -4.10 8.40
N GLU A 92 16.00 -3.72 8.84
CA GLU A 92 15.36 -2.47 8.46
C GLU A 92 14.63 -1.89 9.65
N TYR A 93 14.83 -0.60 9.90
CA TYR A 93 14.06 0.17 10.85
C TYR A 93 13.40 1.34 10.14
N SER A 94 12.14 1.61 10.44
CA SER A 94 11.42 2.76 9.93
C SER A 94 10.52 3.38 10.98
N TYR A 95 10.22 4.65 10.80
CA TYR A 95 9.38 5.44 11.69
C TYR A 95 8.44 6.32 10.86
N SER A 96 7.17 6.36 11.24
CA SER A 96 6.16 7.21 10.61
C SER A 96 5.83 8.41 11.50
N PRO A 97 6.47 9.58 11.30
CA PRO A 97 6.12 10.78 12.07
C PRO A 97 4.70 11.30 11.83
N SER A 98 4.04 10.89 10.74
CA SER A 98 2.66 11.25 10.43
C SER A 98 2.01 10.16 9.57
N GLU A 99 0.69 10.24 9.37
CA GLU A 99 -0.02 9.33 8.46
C GLU A 99 0.44 9.42 6.99
N VAL A 100 1.16 10.48 6.60
CA VAL A 100 1.56 10.71 5.20
C VAL A 100 3.04 10.47 4.93
N LEU A 101 3.87 10.33 5.96
CA LEU A 101 5.32 10.21 5.80
C LEU A 101 5.88 9.06 6.63
N ASN A 102 6.70 8.22 6.01
CA ASN A 102 7.51 7.20 6.66
C ASN A 102 8.96 7.34 6.20
N ILE A 103 9.88 7.27 7.14
CA ILE A 103 11.32 7.31 6.87
C ILE A 103 11.97 6.07 7.47
N GLY A 104 12.97 5.52 6.81
CA GLY A 104 13.63 4.32 7.28
C GLY A 104 15.04 4.18 6.79
N MET A 105 15.74 3.24 7.38
CA MET A 105 17.08 2.84 6.99
C MET A 105 17.25 1.34 7.17
N GLY A 106 18.13 0.76 6.38
CA GLY A 106 18.38 -0.66 6.39
C GLY A 106 19.82 -1.00 6.09
N ARG A 107 20.14 -2.27 6.39
CA ARG A 107 21.39 -2.90 6.03
C ARG A 107 21.10 -4.28 5.47
N SER A 108 21.66 -4.57 4.30
CA SER A 108 21.65 -5.92 3.72
C SER A 108 23.02 -6.56 3.84
N SER A 109 23.04 -7.85 4.18
CA SER A 109 24.23 -8.69 4.07
C SER A 109 24.58 -9.03 2.61
N GLY A 110 23.58 -9.00 1.72
CA GLY A 110 23.77 -9.12 0.28
C GLY A 110 24.43 -7.86 -0.28
N SER A 111 25.57 -8.03 -0.96
CA SER A 111 26.42 -6.93 -1.49
C SER A 111 26.83 -5.87 -0.45
N LYS A 112 26.72 -6.19 0.86
CA LYS A 112 27.08 -5.32 1.99
C LYS A 112 26.54 -3.89 1.81
N THR A 113 25.24 -3.75 1.58
CA THR A 113 24.62 -2.45 1.31
C THR A 113 24.00 -1.83 2.56
N TYR A 114 24.04 -0.52 2.63
CA TYR A 114 23.22 0.28 3.54
C TYR A 114 22.31 1.16 2.71
N ASP A 115 21.12 1.43 3.21
CA ASP A 115 20.18 2.32 2.55
C ASP A 115 19.42 3.15 3.55
N ALA A 116 18.98 4.31 3.07
CA ALA A 116 17.99 5.15 3.71
C ALA A 116 16.88 5.41 2.69
N TYR A 117 15.65 5.45 3.15
CA TYR A 117 14.50 5.67 2.30
C TYR A 117 13.45 6.55 2.96
N MET A 118 12.62 7.13 2.11
CA MET A 118 11.38 7.77 2.50
C MET A 118 10.22 7.22 1.67
N LYS A 119 9.04 7.18 2.28
CA LYS A 119 7.78 6.84 1.65
C LYS A 119 6.76 7.93 2.01
N ALA A 120 6.18 8.58 1.01
CA ALA A 120 5.25 9.69 1.18
C ALA A 120 3.91 9.36 0.50
N ARG A 121 2.83 9.33 1.26
CA ARG A 121 1.47 9.11 0.74
C ARG A 121 0.97 10.42 0.12
N LEU A 122 0.70 10.39 -1.18
CA LEU A 122 0.28 11.56 -1.95
C LEU A 122 -1.24 11.70 -1.98
N MET A 123 -1.95 10.58 -2.10
CA MET A 123 -3.40 10.51 -2.07
C MET A 123 -3.86 9.14 -1.59
N THR A 124 -5.03 9.10 -0.96
CA THR A 124 -5.64 7.87 -0.44
C THR A 124 -6.93 7.58 -1.19
N GLN A 125 -7.11 6.35 -1.65
CA GLN A 125 -8.37 5.89 -2.23
C GLN A 125 -9.52 6.19 -1.26
N GLN A 126 -10.63 6.68 -1.79
CA GLN A 126 -11.85 6.90 -1.04
C GLN A 126 -12.97 5.98 -1.53
N ARG A 127 -13.78 5.47 -0.61
CA ARG A 127 -14.99 4.74 -0.93
C ARG A 127 -16.10 5.74 -1.17
N ARG A 128 -16.81 5.61 -2.30
CA ARG A 128 -18.04 6.35 -2.56
C ARG A 128 -19.14 5.76 -1.68
N PRO A 129 -19.71 6.52 -0.73
CA PRO A 129 -20.91 6.09 -0.04
C PRO A 129 -22.14 6.29 -0.96
N GLU A 130 -23.22 5.57 -0.67
CA GLU A 130 -24.46 5.68 -1.45
C GLU A 130 -24.98 7.13 -1.41
N GLY A 131 -25.50 7.62 -2.54
CA GLY A 131 -25.96 9.00 -2.67
C GLY A 131 -24.88 10.08 -2.87
N HIS A 132 -23.58 9.76 -2.71
CA HIS A 132 -22.51 10.75 -2.88
C HIS A 132 -22.28 11.11 -4.36
N LYS A 133 -22.60 12.35 -4.73
CA LYS A 133 -22.44 12.89 -6.10
C LYS A 133 -21.11 13.62 -6.34
N GLY A 134 -20.26 13.77 -5.31
CA GLY A 134 -18.97 14.44 -5.41
C GLY A 134 -17.86 13.61 -6.06
N PHE A 135 -16.71 14.26 -6.27
CA PHE A 135 -15.47 13.61 -6.68
C PHE A 135 -14.91 12.79 -5.52
N VAL A 136 -14.50 11.57 -5.80
CA VAL A 136 -13.83 10.68 -4.85
C VAL A 136 -12.52 10.20 -5.46
N ILE A 137 -11.49 10.11 -4.64
CA ILE A 137 -10.17 9.64 -5.09
C ILE A 137 -10.27 8.14 -5.41
N PRO A 138 -10.02 7.69 -6.66
CA PRO A 138 -10.29 6.31 -7.05
C PRO A 138 -9.18 5.31 -6.67
N LEU A 139 -7.99 5.80 -6.30
CA LEU A 139 -6.81 4.99 -5.99
C LEU A 139 -5.91 5.67 -4.97
N THR A 140 -5.10 4.88 -4.28
CA THR A 140 -4.04 5.36 -3.38
C THR A 140 -2.76 5.53 -4.18
N ALA A 141 -2.10 6.67 -4.04
CA ALA A 141 -0.76 6.88 -4.60
C ALA A 141 0.24 7.22 -3.49
N THR A 142 1.38 6.55 -3.55
CA THR A 142 2.46 6.70 -2.58
C THR A 142 3.78 6.76 -3.33
N TRP A 143 4.57 7.79 -3.05
CA TRP A 143 5.93 7.95 -3.55
C TRP A 143 6.91 7.24 -2.63
N TYR A 144 7.86 6.50 -3.19
CA TYR A 144 8.98 5.91 -2.48
C TYR A 144 10.28 6.38 -3.12
N SER A 145 11.24 6.76 -2.28
CA SER A 145 12.56 7.16 -2.70
C SER A 145 13.59 6.56 -1.76
N SER A 146 14.66 5.98 -2.29
CA SER A 146 15.77 5.47 -1.49
C SER A 146 17.11 5.86 -2.07
N MET A 147 18.09 5.95 -1.17
CA MET A 147 19.50 6.08 -1.48
C MET A 147 20.22 4.89 -0.85
N THR A 148 21.00 4.18 -1.65
CA THR A 148 21.74 2.99 -1.26
C THR A 148 23.23 3.22 -1.46
N VAL A 149 24.06 2.78 -0.51
CA VAL A 149 25.52 2.76 -0.62
C VAL A 149 26.03 1.32 -0.58
N VAL A 150 26.85 0.95 -1.56
CA VAL A 150 27.51 -0.36 -1.65
C VAL A 150 28.89 -0.31 -1.01
N THR A 151 29.12 -1.14 0.01
CA THR A 151 30.38 -1.11 0.78
C THR A 151 31.37 -2.22 0.42
N THR A 152 31.01 -3.10 -0.51
CA THR A 152 31.95 -4.06 -1.09
C THR A 152 33.13 -3.31 -1.74
N PRO A 153 34.38 -3.76 -1.53
CA PRO A 153 35.53 -3.19 -2.22
C PRO A 153 35.38 -3.28 -3.74
N PHE A 154 35.86 -2.27 -4.46
CA PHE A 154 35.98 -2.39 -5.91
C PHE A 154 37.07 -3.43 -6.22
N PRO A 155 36.86 -4.28 -7.24
CA PRO A 155 37.83 -5.31 -7.62
C PRO A 155 38.98 -4.76 -8.47
N ASP A 156 38.89 -3.50 -8.89
CA ASP A 156 39.91 -2.81 -9.68
C ASP A 156 40.87 -2.02 -8.77
N ASN A 157 42.07 -1.77 -9.28
CA ASN A 157 43.09 -0.96 -8.60
C ASN A 157 42.96 0.53 -8.97
N ILE A 158 41.73 1.02 -9.11
CA ILE A 158 41.43 2.40 -9.51
C ILE A 158 40.92 3.15 -8.29
N GLU A 159 41.32 4.42 -8.16
CA GLU A 159 40.71 5.29 -7.15
C GLU A 159 39.29 5.68 -7.57
N HIS A 160 38.34 5.37 -6.70
CA HIS A 160 36.93 5.69 -6.90
C HIS A 160 36.47 6.81 -5.97
N PHE A 161 35.56 7.63 -6.46
CA PHE A 161 34.90 8.62 -5.62
C PHE A 161 33.89 7.92 -4.69
N ALA A 162 33.66 8.49 -3.51
CA ALA A 162 32.64 7.96 -2.60
C ALA A 162 31.24 7.96 -3.23
N SER A 163 30.97 8.91 -4.14
CA SER A 163 29.73 9.01 -4.91
C SER A 163 29.49 7.82 -5.83
N ASP A 164 30.53 7.16 -6.33
CA ASP A 164 30.41 6.03 -7.26
C ASP A 164 29.67 4.84 -6.64
N ARG A 165 29.67 4.78 -5.30
CA ARG A 165 29.01 3.72 -4.52
C ARG A 165 27.52 3.93 -4.34
N LEU A 166 26.99 5.08 -4.76
CA LEU A 166 25.61 5.46 -4.53
C LEU A 166 24.71 4.98 -5.67
N ALA A 167 23.53 4.49 -5.29
CA ALA A 167 22.42 4.21 -6.18
C ALA A 167 21.14 4.77 -5.59
N TYR A 168 20.22 5.20 -6.45
CA TYR A 168 18.95 5.78 -6.08
C TYR A 168 17.81 4.98 -6.68
N VAL A 169 16.73 4.83 -5.93
CA VAL A 169 15.49 4.24 -6.43
C VAL A 169 14.37 5.21 -6.19
N HIS A 170 13.59 5.48 -7.23
CA HIS A 170 12.38 6.28 -7.18
C HIS A 170 11.22 5.44 -7.71
N GLN A 171 10.17 5.30 -6.91
CA GLN A 171 9.03 4.45 -7.25
C GLN A 171 7.73 5.17 -6.94
N LEU A 172 6.85 5.25 -7.94
CA LEU A 172 5.49 5.74 -7.75
C LEU A 172 4.55 4.55 -7.64
N MET A 173 4.06 4.25 -6.45
CA MET A 173 3.15 3.13 -6.20
C MET A 173 1.71 3.63 -6.33
N LEU A 174 0.96 3.03 -7.23
CA LEU A 174 -0.45 3.30 -7.48
C LEU A 174 -1.23 2.03 -7.16
N ALA A 175 -2.09 2.07 -6.15
CA ALA A 175 -2.85 0.90 -5.75
C ALA A 175 -4.34 1.19 -5.64
N ARG A 176 -5.15 0.17 -5.94
CA ARG A 176 -6.59 0.19 -5.75
C ARG A 176 -7.06 -1.10 -5.13
N LYS A 177 -7.78 -0.98 -4.01
CA LYS A 177 -8.57 -2.07 -3.45
C LYS A 177 -9.86 -2.17 -4.25
N VAL A 178 -10.00 -3.27 -4.99
CA VAL A 178 -11.16 -3.52 -5.87
C VAL A 178 -12.31 -4.07 -5.04
N ASN A 179 -12.03 -5.01 -4.15
CA ASN A 179 -12.98 -5.59 -3.20
C ASN A 179 -12.23 -6.16 -1.98
N HIS A 180 -12.90 -6.93 -1.13
CA HIS A 180 -12.28 -7.51 0.08
C HIS A 180 -11.24 -8.60 -0.22
N ALA A 181 -11.29 -9.22 -1.40
CA ALA A 181 -10.42 -10.32 -1.82
C ALA A 181 -9.32 -9.90 -2.80
N LEU A 182 -9.48 -8.76 -3.49
CA LEU A 182 -8.60 -8.31 -4.56
C LEU A 182 -8.15 -6.85 -4.35
N SER A 183 -6.83 -6.70 -4.28
CA SER A 183 -6.11 -5.42 -4.35
C SER A 183 -5.07 -5.48 -5.45
N LEU A 184 -4.96 -4.41 -6.22
CA LEU A 184 -4.01 -4.30 -7.32
C LEU A 184 -3.06 -3.14 -7.06
N GLN A 185 -1.79 -3.30 -7.43
CA GLN A 185 -0.79 -2.23 -7.37
C GLN A 185 0.10 -2.26 -8.61
N LEU A 186 0.34 -1.07 -9.15
CA LEU A 186 1.32 -0.79 -10.18
C LEU A 186 2.41 0.09 -9.56
N SER A 187 3.67 -0.20 -9.84
CA SER A 187 4.80 0.51 -9.23
C SER A 187 5.89 0.84 -10.25
N PRO A 188 5.66 1.78 -11.20
CA PRO A 188 6.72 2.29 -12.06
C PRO A 188 7.91 2.74 -11.22
N THR A 189 9.10 2.24 -11.60
CA THR A 189 10.33 2.38 -10.84
C THR A 189 11.43 2.91 -11.75
N LEU A 190 12.14 3.93 -11.29
CA LEU A 190 13.40 4.41 -11.85
C LEU A 190 14.52 4.04 -10.88
N VAL A 191 15.56 3.39 -11.40
CA VAL A 191 16.80 3.11 -10.68
C VAL A 191 17.94 3.84 -11.34
N HIS A 192 18.64 4.67 -10.57
CA HIS A 192 19.84 5.37 -11.01
C HIS A 192 21.07 4.79 -10.31
N PHE A 193 22.09 4.41 -11.08
CA PHE A 193 23.41 4.04 -10.56
C PHE A 193 24.41 5.14 -10.89
N ASN A 194 25.17 5.63 -9.90
CA ASN A 194 26.21 6.63 -10.19
C ASN A 194 27.36 6.04 -11.00
N LEU A 195 27.73 4.79 -10.73
CA LEU A 195 28.73 4.04 -11.49
C LEU A 195 28.12 2.74 -12.02
N VAL A 196 28.38 2.46 -13.29
CA VAL A 196 27.98 1.23 -13.98
C VAL A 196 29.22 0.45 -14.44
N PRO A 197 29.11 -0.89 -14.62
CA PRO A 197 30.28 -1.72 -14.96
C PRO A 197 30.90 -1.41 -16.33
N THR A 198 30.08 -1.04 -17.32
CA THR A 198 30.56 -0.78 -18.69
C THR A 198 30.01 0.53 -19.25
N SER A 199 30.71 1.11 -20.22
CA SER A 199 30.27 2.35 -20.89
C SER A 199 29.01 2.19 -21.74
N THR A 200 28.63 0.95 -22.06
CA THR A 200 27.38 0.63 -22.76
C THR A 200 26.19 0.52 -21.82
N ASP A 201 26.43 0.34 -20.52
CA ASP A 201 25.38 0.25 -19.52
C ASP A 201 24.79 1.64 -19.25
N ARG A 202 23.48 1.69 -19.06
CA ARG A 202 22.79 2.92 -18.69
C ARG A 202 22.78 3.09 -17.17
N ASN A 203 23.11 4.28 -16.72
CA ASN A 203 22.95 4.68 -15.33
C ASN A 203 21.48 4.62 -14.89
N ASP A 204 20.56 5.00 -15.78
CA ASP A 204 19.12 5.02 -15.54
C ASP A 204 18.40 3.79 -16.12
N ASN A 205 17.67 3.08 -15.27
CA ASN A 205 16.90 1.90 -15.61
C ASN A 205 15.45 2.05 -15.16
N PHE A 206 14.51 1.81 -16.07
CA PHE A 206 13.06 1.89 -15.81
C PHE A 206 12.46 0.48 -15.72
N GLY A 207 11.53 0.27 -14.78
CA GLY A 207 10.80 -0.98 -14.57
C GLY A 207 9.43 -0.80 -13.95
#